data_AF-Q14NL2-F1
#
_entry.id   AF-Q14NL2-F1
#
_cell.length_a   1.000
_cell.length_b   1.000
_cell.length_c   1.000
_cell.angle_alpha   90.00
_cell.angle_beta   90.00
_cell.angle_gamma   90.00
#
_symmetry.space_group_name_H-M   'P 1'
#
loop_
_entity.id
_entity.type
_entity.pdbx_description
1 polymer ?
#
loop_
_entity_poly.entity_id
_entity_poly.type
_entity_poly.pdbx_seq_one_letter_code
_entity_poly.pdbx_strand_id
1 'polypeptide(L)'
;MLNKTQLLQHYQQDYELINKIKGWCEQARRGQVIHTDFLDLRQIAILQAILAQEKISNYVIHKPLTNGFRATVSFNTSHDHAVILHAKQPTSHFFQHHQVLGFILNQLQLELRVIGNLYITANDLYLSLLKKIIPVFVDAPLIVQKNLLIWTINPAPVVIEYQFTIFTKTVKSLRLDAVVSAIFCNVSRQQAQKYVD
;
A
#
# COMPACT_ATOMS: atom_id res chain seq x y z
N MET A 1 -21.35 22.15 -9.48
CA MET A 1 -21.27 20.84 -10.18
C MET A 1 -19.95 20.81 -10.92
N LEU A 2 -18.98 19.98 -10.51
CA LEU A 2 -17.74 19.85 -11.26
C LEU A 2 -18.03 19.12 -12.57
N ASN A 3 -17.60 19.71 -13.68
CA ASN A 3 -17.94 19.24 -15.01
C ASN A 3 -17.23 17.91 -15.30
N LYS A 4 -17.90 16.96 -15.98
CA LYS A 4 -17.37 15.62 -16.32
C LYS A 4 -15.97 15.70 -16.95
N THR A 5 -15.72 16.75 -17.71
CA THR A 5 -14.47 17.09 -18.40
C THR A 5 -13.33 17.50 -17.47
N GLN A 6 -13.60 18.12 -16.32
CA GLN A 6 -12.58 18.58 -15.36
C GLN A 6 -11.99 17.42 -14.53
N LEU A 7 -12.82 16.43 -14.16
CA LEU A 7 -12.33 15.19 -13.54
C LEU A 7 -11.53 14.34 -14.55
N LEU A 8 -11.95 14.32 -15.82
CA LEU A 8 -11.28 13.59 -16.88
C LEU A 8 -9.88 14.12 -17.20
N GLN A 9 -9.66 15.43 -17.13
CA GLN A 9 -8.34 16.02 -17.39
C GLN A 9 -7.33 15.77 -16.26
N HIS A 10 -7.78 15.63 -15.01
CA HIS A 10 -6.89 15.45 -13.86
C HIS A 10 -6.53 13.97 -13.60
N TYR A 11 -7.32 13.02 -14.11
CA TYR A 11 -7.23 11.59 -13.78
C TYR A 11 -7.23 10.67 -15.01
N GLN A 12 -6.68 11.08 -16.16
CA GLN A 12 -6.66 10.24 -17.37
C GLN A 12 -6.05 8.84 -17.13
N GLN A 13 -5.09 8.71 -16.20
CA GLN A 13 -4.49 7.42 -15.83
C GLN A 13 -5.35 6.57 -14.87
N ASP A 14 -6.39 7.14 -14.26
CA ASP A 14 -7.23 6.47 -13.25
C ASP A 14 -8.63 6.14 -13.72
N TYR A 15 -8.88 6.25 -15.03
CA TYR A 15 -10.20 6.01 -15.59
C TYR A 15 -10.74 4.60 -15.25
N GLU A 16 -9.87 3.59 -15.31
CA GLU A 16 -10.22 2.22 -14.91
C GLU A 16 -10.62 2.12 -13.44
N LEU A 17 -9.86 2.76 -12.56
CA LEU A 17 -10.14 2.80 -11.13
C LEU A 17 -11.48 3.50 -10.86
N ILE A 18 -11.72 4.66 -11.48
CA ILE A 18 -12.95 5.42 -11.33
C ILE A 18 -14.16 4.58 -11.78
N ASN A 19 -14.05 3.85 -12.89
CA ASN A 19 -15.11 2.96 -13.34
C ASN A 19 -15.33 1.79 -12.38
N LYS A 20 -14.26 1.20 -11.84
CA LYS A 20 -14.35 0.15 -10.82
C LYS A 20 -15.08 0.66 -9.58
N ILE A 21 -14.73 1.88 -9.12
CA ILE A 21 -15.38 2.53 -7.97
C ILE A 21 -16.86 2.80 -8.25
N LYS A 22 -17.22 3.32 -9.43
CA LYS A 22 -18.63 3.51 -9.80
C LYS A 22 -19.41 2.19 -9.80
N GLY A 23 -18.82 1.12 -10.33
CA GLY A 23 -19.39 -0.22 -10.26
C GLY A 23 -19.61 -0.68 -8.82
N TRP A 24 -18.65 -0.42 -7.92
CA TRP A 24 -18.82 -0.68 -6.49
C TRP A 24 -19.93 0.16 -5.87
N CYS A 25 -20.04 1.45 -6.21
CA CYS A 25 -21.10 2.33 -5.73
C CYS A 25 -22.50 1.80 -6.12
N GLU A 26 -22.67 1.35 -7.36
CA GLU A 26 -23.94 0.78 -7.82
C GLU A 26 -24.29 -0.52 -7.09
N GLN A 27 -23.32 -1.41 -6.91
CA GLN A 27 -23.50 -2.66 -6.15
C GLN A 27 -23.82 -2.38 -4.68
N ALA A 28 -23.13 -1.41 -4.07
CA ALA A 28 -23.36 -1.01 -2.68
C ALA A 28 -24.76 -0.43 -2.48
N ARG A 29 -25.28 0.34 -3.45
CA ARG A 29 -26.68 0.83 -3.46
C ARG A 29 -27.71 -0.28 -3.53
N ARG A 30 -27.37 -1.40 -4.18
CA ARG A 30 -28.20 -2.61 -4.21
C ARG A 30 -28.11 -3.43 -2.92
N GLY A 31 -27.38 -2.96 -1.90
CA GLY A 31 -27.19 -3.65 -0.63
C GLY A 31 -26.17 -4.79 -0.70
N GLN A 32 -25.40 -4.91 -1.77
CA GLN A 32 -24.40 -5.96 -1.89
C GLN A 32 -23.19 -5.67 -1.00
N VAL A 33 -22.63 -6.73 -0.41
CA VAL A 33 -21.38 -6.66 0.36
C VAL A 33 -20.22 -6.70 -0.62
N ILE A 34 -19.31 -5.73 -0.49
CA ILE A 34 -18.16 -5.57 -1.40
C ILE A 34 -16.90 -5.41 -0.58
N HIS A 35 -15.85 -6.10 -0.99
CA HIS A 35 -14.51 -5.99 -0.44
C HIS A 35 -13.56 -5.56 -1.56
N THR A 36 -12.83 -4.46 -1.35
CA THR A 36 -11.86 -3.98 -2.34
C THR A 36 -10.51 -4.65 -2.16
N ASP A 37 -9.75 -4.81 -3.24
CA ASP A 37 -8.32 -5.08 -3.15
C ASP A 37 -7.57 -3.97 -2.36
N PHE A 38 -6.28 -4.17 -2.07
CA PHE A 38 -5.48 -3.11 -1.44
C PHE A 38 -5.40 -1.88 -2.33
N LEU A 39 -5.78 -0.75 -1.77
CA LEU A 39 -5.71 0.57 -2.39
C LEU A 39 -4.55 1.36 -1.78
N ASP A 40 -3.87 2.14 -2.62
CA ASP A 40 -2.88 3.12 -2.15
C ASP A 40 -3.56 4.40 -1.61
N LEU A 41 -2.78 5.28 -0.95
CA LEU A 41 -3.30 6.52 -0.38
C LEU A 41 -4.04 7.42 -1.38
N ARG A 42 -3.58 7.45 -2.63
CA ARG A 42 -4.17 8.28 -3.69
C ARG A 42 -5.49 7.69 -4.17
N GLN A 43 -5.54 6.37 -4.38
CA GLN A 43 -6.73 5.62 -4.73
C GLN A 43 -7.79 5.71 -3.64
N ILE A 44 -7.39 5.67 -2.36
CA ILE A 44 -8.29 5.88 -1.21
C ILE A 44 -8.86 7.30 -1.26
N ALA A 45 -8.04 8.32 -1.49
CA ALA A 45 -8.52 9.70 -1.58
C ALA A 45 -9.53 9.89 -2.74
N ILE A 46 -9.26 9.30 -3.91
CA ILE A 46 -10.17 9.29 -5.06
C ILE A 46 -11.49 8.60 -4.70
N LEU A 47 -11.41 7.41 -4.08
CA LEU A 47 -12.57 6.65 -3.64
C LEU A 47 -13.42 7.46 -2.65
N GLN A 48 -12.81 8.05 -1.62
CA GLN A 48 -13.54 8.86 -0.64
C GLN A 48 -14.23 10.07 -1.29
N ALA A 49 -13.57 10.74 -2.24
CA ALA A 49 -14.18 11.86 -2.97
C ALA A 49 -15.41 11.43 -3.77
N ILE A 50 -15.33 10.27 -4.46
CA ILE A 50 -16.46 9.73 -5.22
C ILE A 50 -17.59 9.29 -4.28
N LEU A 51 -17.29 8.61 -3.16
CA LEU A 51 -18.31 8.19 -2.20
C LEU A 51 -19.04 9.37 -1.57
N ALA A 52 -18.32 10.45 -1.26
CA ALA A 52 -18.91 11.68 -0.76
C ALA A 52 -19.86 12.32 -1.79
N GLN A 53 -19.47 12.34 -3.07
CA GLN A 53 -20.31 12.84 -4.17
C GLN A 53 -21.57 11.98 -4.36
N GLU A 54 -21.43 10.65 -4.30
CA GLU A 54 -22.52 9.69 -4.49
C GLU A 54 -23.37 9.47 -3.22
N LYS A 55 -23.03 10.16 -2.12
CA LYS A 55 -23.67 10.10 -0.79
C LYS A 55 -23.72 8.69 -0.20
N ILE A 56 -22.68 7.90 -0.40
CA ILE A 56 -22.54 6.56 0.18
C ILE A 56 -21.80 6.68 1.51
N SER A 57 -22.48 6.36 2.62
CA SER A 57 -21.92 6.40 3.97
C SER A 57 -21.62 5.02 4.56
N ASN A 58 -22.19 3.95 4.01
CA ASN A 58 -22.05 2.60 4.55
C ASN A 58 -20.77 1.90 4.03
N TYR A 59 -19.61 2.44 4.42
CA TYR A 59 -18.31 1.86 4.11
C TYR A 59 -17.36 1.97 5.31
N VAL A 60 -16.41 1.04 5.40
CA VAL A 60 -15.38 1.02 6.44
C VAL A 60 -14.02 0.86 5.76
N ILE A 61 -13.06 1.72 6.15
CA ILE A 61 -11.67 1.62 5.70
C ILE A 61 -10.89 0.81 6.74
N HIS A 62 -10.33 -0.30 6.30
CA HIS A 62 -9.52 -1.19 7.13
C HIS A 62 -8.04 -0.94 6.87
N LYS A 63 -7.31 -0.57 7.92
CA LYS A 63 -5.86 -0.41 7.91
C LYS A 63 -5.23 -1.49 8.78
N PRO A 64 -4.75 -2.60 8.19
CA PRO A 64 -4.11 -3.67 8.97
C PRO A 64 -2.91 -3.17 9.76
N LEU A 65 -2.13 -2.26 9.18
CA LEU A 65 -1.03 -1.58 9.83
C LEU A 65 -1.44 -0.13 10.13
N THR A 66 -1.36 0.29 11.40
CA THR A 66 -1.93 1.57 11.87
C THR A 66 -1.40 2.80 11.13
N ASN A 67 -0.15 2.76 10.66
CA ASN A 67 0.48 3.80 9.83
C ASN A 67 0.88 3.28 8.44
N GLY A 68 0.15 2.28 7.93
CA GLY A 68 0.35 1.75 6.59
C GLY A 68 -0.12 2.71 5.50
N PHE A 69 0.52 2.63 4.34
CA PHE A 69 0.16 3.39 3.13
C PHE A 69 -0.92 2.70 2.29
N ARG A 70 -1.13 1.41 2.52
CA ARG A 70 -2.15 0.59 1.86
C ARG A 70 -3.24 0.16 2.80
N ALA A 71 -4.48 0.26 2.34
CA ALA A 71 -5.69 -0.11 3.09
C ALA A 71 -6.68 -0.84 2.18
N THR A 72 -7.63 -1.53 2.78
CA THR A 72 -8.77 -2.12 2.08
C THR A 72 -10.06 -1.41 2.50
N VAL A 73 -11.10 -1.50 1.68
CA VAL A 73 -12.40 -0.90 1.96
C VAL A 73 -13.47 -1.97 1.86
N SER A 74 -14.38 -1.97 2.84
CA SER A 74 -15.55 -2.83 2.86
C SER A 74 -16.81 -1.98 2.77
N PHE A 75 -17.75 -2.37 1.92
CA PHE A 75 -19.06 -1.72 1.78
C PHE A 75 -20.15 -2.60 2.38
N ASN A 76 -21.12 -1.97 3.05
CA ASN A 76 -22.25 -2.63 3.68
C ASN A 76 -21.90 -3.70 4.73
N THR A 77 -20.65 -3.69 5.22
CA THR A 77 -20.17 -4.60 6.25
C THR A 77 -19.00 -3.99 7.00
N SER A 78 -18.84 -4.34 8.27
CA SER A 78 -17.66 -4.02 9.09
C SER A 78 -16.61 -5.13 9.09
N HIS A 79 -16.85 -6.23 8.37
CA HIS A 79 -15.92 -7.35 8.34
C HIS A 79 -14.68 -7.00 7.50
N ASP A 80 -13.52 -7.08 8.13
CA ASP A 80 -12.24 -6.97 7.44
C ASP A 80 -11.93 -8.26 6.69
N HIS A 81 -11.34 -8.12 5.51
CA HIS A 81 -10.88 -9.20 4.67
C HIS A 81 -9.36 -9.18 4.43
N ALA A 82 -8.63 -8.32 5.14
CA ALA A 82 -7.18 -8.33 5.25
C ALA A 82 -6.73 -8.96 6.58
N VAL A 83 -5.49 -9.48 6.59
CA VAL A 83 -4.81 -10.10 7.74
C VAL A 83 -3.34 -9.69 7.72
N ILE A 84 -2.73 -9.66 8.90
CA ILE A 84 -1.28 -9.47 9.06
C ILE A 84 -0.64 -10.84 9.29
N LEU A 85 0.38 -11.16 8.52
CA LEU A 85 1.29 -12.25 8.80
C LEU A 85 2.55 -11.74 9.47
N HIS A 86 3.13 -12.56 10.34
CA HIS A 86 4.37 -12.34 11.05
C HIS A 86 5.36 -13.48 10.75
N ALA A 87 6.61 -13.13 10.51
CA ALA A 87 7.73 -14.06 10.43
C ALA A 87 8.93 -13.50 11.19
N LYS A 88 9.74 -14.37 11.79
CA LYS A 88 11.01 -13.97 12.39
C LYS A 88 12.10 -13.86 11.33
N GLN A 89 12.95 -12.86 11.46
CA GLN A 89 14.16 -12.74 10.65
C GLN A 89 15.17 -13.84 11.03
N PRO A 90 15.83 -14.48 10.04
CA PRO A 90 16.99 -15.33 10.29
C PRO A 90 18.13 -14.51 10.91
N THR A 91 18.80 -15.06 11.92
CA THR A 91 19.96 -14.39 12.54
C THR A 91 21.15 -14.24 11.59
N SER A 92 21.22 -15.07 10.56
CA SER A 92 22.27 -15.09 9.54
C SER A 92 22.09 -14.06 8.43
N HIS A 93 20.89 -13.47 8.29
CA HIS A 93 20.59 -12.63 7.14
C HIS A 93 19.50 -11.60 7.45
N PHE A 94 19.82 -10.32 7.21
CA PHE A 94 18.85 -9.24 7.29
C PHE A 94 18.17 -9.01 5.94
N PHE A 95 16.87 -9.25 5.88
CA PHE A 95 16.11 -9.07 4.64
C PHE A 95 15.84 -7.60 4.35
N GLN A 96 16.08 -7.20 3.09
CA GLN A 96 15.67 -5.90 2.58
C GLN A 96 14.29 -5.99 1.90
N HIS A 97 13.56 -4.87 1.91
CA HIS A 97 12.18 -4.80 1.38
C HIS A 97 12.07 -5.34 -0.06
N HIS A 98 13.02 -4.99 -0.93
CA HIS A 98 13.00 -5.42 -2.33
C HIS A 98 13.21 -6.93 -2.51
N GLN A 99 13.88 -7.61 -1.56
CA GLN A 99 14.17 -9.03 -1.66
C GLN A 99 12.92 -9.87 -1.38
N VAL A 100 12.22 -9.52 -0.30
CA VAL A 100 10.97 -10.18 0.10
C VAL A 100 9.87 -9.86 -0.91
N LEU A 101 9.73 -8.59 -1.30
CA LEU A 101 8.75 -8.20 -2.31
C LEU A 101 9.05 -8.85 -3.67
N GLY A 102 10.32 -8.86 -4.10
CA GLY A 102 10.74 -9.50 -5.34
C GLY A 102 10.46 -11.00 -5.36
N PHE A 103 10.65 -11.69 -4.23
CA PHE A 103 10.27 -13.10 -4.08
C PHE A 103 8.75 -13.28 -4.25
N ILE A 104 7.95 -12.46 -3.55
CA ILE A 104 6.48 -12.56 -3.60
C ILE A 104 5.95 -12.31 -5.03
N LEU A 105 6.48 -11.29 -5.72
CA LEU A 105 5.99 -10.94 -7.05
C LEU A 105 6.48 -11.92 -8.13
N ASN A 106 7.74 -12.35 -8.06
CA ASN A 106 8.34 -13.13 -9.14
C ASN A 106 8.23 -14.64 -8.93
N GLN A 107 8.42 -15.12 -7.69
CA GLN A 107 8.42 -16.56 -7.40
C GLN A 107 7.04 -17.06 -7.02
N LEU A 108 6.30 -16.32 -6.17
CA LEU A 108 4.91 -16.66 -5.86
C LEU A 108 3.91 -16.17 -6.91
N GLN A 109 4.36 -15.34 -7.88
CA GLN A 109 3.53 -14.78 -8.96
C GLN A 109 2.28 -14.05 -8.45
N LEU A 110 2.36 -13.45 -7.26
CA LEU A 110 1.25 -12.73 -6.67
C LEU A 110 1.20 -11.30 -7.19
N GLU A 111 -0.03 -10.80 -7.41
CA GLU A 111 -0.23 -9.42 -7.83
C GLU A 111 -0.05 -8.44 -6.67
N LEU A 112 0.43 -7.24 -6.96
CA LEU A 112 0.50 -6.15 -5.96
C LEU A 112 -0.86 -5.78 -5.36
N ARG A 113 -1.98 -6.11 -6.02
CA ARG A 113 -3.34 -5.79 -5.54
C ARG A 113 -3.74 -6.60 -4.31
N VAL A 114 -3.19 -7.80 -4.14
CA VAL A 114 -3.51 -8.68 -3.00
C VAL A 114 -2.59 -8.46 -1.81
N ILE A 115 -1.58 -7.60 -1.95
CA ILE A 115 -0.54 -7.33 -0.98
C ILE A 115 -0.68 -5.90 -0.47
N GLY A 116 -0.68 -5.74 0.85
CA GLY A 116 -0.68 -4.43 1.50
C GLY A 116 0.74 -3.92 1.75
N ASN A 117 1.00 -3.50 2.97
CA ASN A 117 2.31 -3.04 3.41
C ASN A 117 3.16 -4.21 3.91
N LEU A 118 4.46 -4.11 3.66
CA LEU A 118 5.51 -4.97 4.21
C LEU A 118 6.35 -4.12 5.16
N TYR A 119 6.39 -4.51 6.43
CA TYR A 119 7.17 -3.85 7.45
C TYR A 119 8.26 -4.80 7.95
N ILE A 120 9.50 -4.33 7.95
CA ILE A 120 10.68 -5.12 8.27
C ILE A 120 11.41 -4.42 9.42
N THR A 121 11.57 -5.10 10.53
CA THR A 121 12.35 -4.67 11.69
C THR A 121 13.63 -5.49 11.81
N ALA A 122 14.50 -5.19 12.77
CA ALA A 122 15.73 -5.96 13.02
C ALA A 122 15.47 -7.47 13.21
N ASN A 123 14.34 -7.83 13.83
CA ASN A 123 14.07 -9.19 14.28
C ASN A 123 12.85 -9.83 13.59
N ASP A 124 11.94 -9.02 13.05
CA ASP A 124 10.63 -9.48 12.59
C ASP A 124 10.28 -8.89 11.22
N LEU A 125 9.48 -9.64 10.47
CA LEU A 125 8.79 -9.17 9.27
C LEU A 125 7.29 -9.25 9.51
N TYR A 126 6.58 -8.22 9.06
CA TYR A 126 5.13 -8.15 9.07
C TYR A 126 4.64 -7.86 7.65
N LEU A 127 3.70 -8.65 7.18
CA LEU A 127 3.12 -8.53 5.84
C LEU A 127 1.61 -8.49 5.95
N SER A 128 0.99 -7.40 5.49
CA SER A 128 -0.47 -7.38 5.35
C SER A 128 -0.89 -7.94 3.99
N LEU A 129 -1.91 -8.79 3.98
CA LEU A 129 -2.39 -9.48 2.79
C LEU A 129 -3.89 -9.80 2.87
N LEU A 130 -4.50 -10.12 1.73
CA LEU A 130 -5.91 -10.49 1.68
C LEU A 130 -6.11 -11.92 2.21
N LYS A 131 -7.18 -12.16 2.97
CA LYS A 131 -7.48 -13.47 3.58
C LYS A 131 -7.45 -14.64 2.58
N LYS A 132 -7.88 -14.39 1.34
CA LYS A 132 -7.90 -15.39 0.26
C LYS A 132 -6.53 -15.97 -0.11
N ILE A 133 -5.42 -15.27 0.19
CA ILE A 133 -4.07 -15.70 -0.16
C ILE A 133 -3.24 -16.20 1.05
N ILE A 134 -3.82 -16.26 2.25
CA ILE A 134 -3.15 -16.79 3.45
C ILE A 134 -2.53 -18.18 3.22
N PRO A 135 -3.21 -19.15 2.58
CA PRO A 135 -2.69 -20.52 2.45
C PRO A 135 -1.30 -20.58 1.79
N VAL A 136 -1.04 -19.70 0.82
CA VAL A 136 0.24 -19.62 0.09
C VAL A 136 1.44 -19.37 1.02
N PHE A 137 1.21 -18.73 2.17
CA PHE A 137 2.27 -18.38 3.12
C PHE A 137 2.34 -19.29 4.34
N VAL A 138 1.19 -19.84 4.76
CA VAL A 138 1.08 -20.57 6.03
C VAL A 138 1.17 -22.09 5.84
N ASP A 139 0.77 -22.61 4.69
CA ASP A 139 0.72 -24.07 4.46
C ASP A 139 2.12 -24.70 4.36
N ALA A 140 3.11 -23.92 3.90
CA ALA A 140 4.48 -24.37 3.77
C ALA A 140 5.48 -23.25 4.10
N PRO A 141 6.62 -23.58 4.75
CA PRO A 141 7.72 -22.64 4.91
C PRO A 141 8.24 -22.14 3.55
N LEU A 142 8.53 -20.84 3.46
CA LEU A 142 9.02 -20.21 2.24
C LEU A 142 10.54 -20.04 2.31
N ILE A 143 11.24 -20.35 1.22
CA ILE A 143 12.70 -20.17 1.15
C ILE A 143 13.01 -18.92 0.34
N VAL A 144 13.41 -17.85 1.02
CA VAL A 144 13.80 -16.58 0.40
C VAL A 144 15.32 -16.45 0.49
N GLN A 145 15.99 -16.37 -0.67
CA GLN A 145 17.45 -16.28 -0.75
C GLN A 145 18.18 -17.33 0.12
N LYS A 146 17.75 -18.60 0.05
CA LYS A 146 18.30 -19.74 0.82
C LYS A 146 18.04 -19.70 2.32
N ASN A 147 17.29 -18.72 2.84
CA ASN A 147 16.89 -18.68 4.23
C ASN A 147 15.40 -19.04 4.37
N LEU A 148 15.08 -19.80 5.41
CA LEU A 148 13.73 -20.24 5.71
C LEU A 148 12.95 -19.11 6.40
N LEU A 149 11.77 -18.78 5.88
CA LEU A 149 10.80 -17.89 6.50
C LEU A 149 9.51 -18.67 6.80
N ILE A 150 9.15 -18.70 8.07
CA ILE A 150 7.91 -19.31 8.56
C ILE A 150 6.95 -18.18 8.90
N TRP A 151 5.83 -18.12 8.20
CA TRP A 151 4.81 -17.10 8.42
C TRP A 151 3.70 -17.64 9.32
N THR A 152 3.25 -16.81 10.25
CA THR A 152 2.15 -17.09 11.16
C THR A 152 1.16 -15.92 11.16
N ILE A 153 -0.10 -16.19 11.47
CA ILE A 153 -1.10 -15.12 11.56
C ILE A 153 -0.83 -14.30 12.82
N ASN A 154 -0.67 -12.99 12.66
CA ASN A 154 -0.55 -12.07 13.78
C ASN A 154 -1.93 -11.49 14.15
N PRO A 155 -2.46 -11.79 15.35
CA PRO A 155 -3.75 -11.24 15.78
C PRO A 155 -3.65 -9.80 16.26
N ALA A 156 -2.45 -9.31 16.59
CA ALA A 156 -2.26 -7.98 17.14
C ALA A 156 -2.10 -6.92 16.04
N PRO A 157 -2.65 -5.70 16.23
CA PRO A 157 -2.36 -4.60 15.34
C PRO A 157 -0.87 -4.26 15.41
N VAL A 158 -0.27 -3.97 14.26
CA VAL A 158 1.14 -3.59 14.16
C VAL A 158 1.22 -2.12 13.79
N VAL A 159 1.99 -1.37 14.58
CA VAL A 159 2.27 0.04 14.31
C VAL A 159 3.60 0.12 13.57
N ILE A 160 3.59 0.74 12.39
CA ILE A 160 4.83 1.05 11.68
C ILE A 160 5.43 2.28 12.36
N GLU A 161 6.57 2.07 13.03
CA GLU A 161 7.38 3.15 13.59
C GLU A 161 8.34 3.66 12.52
N TYR A 162 8.06 4.87 12.02
CA TYR A 162 8.96 5.55 11.10
C TYR A 162 9.98 6.37 11.88
N GLN A 163 11.26 6.07 11.68
CA GLN A 163 12.34 6.94 12.14
C GLN A 163 12.63 7.97 11.05
N PHE A 164 12.00 9.14 11.16
CA PHE A 164 12.34 10.27 10.30
C PHE A 164 13.60 10.95 10.82
N THR A 165 14.62 11.05 9.97
CA THR A 165 15.77 11.89 10.25
C THR A 165 15.44 13.31 9.80
N ILE A 166 15.26 14.22 10.75
CA ILE A 166 15.10 15.63 10.44
C ILE A 166 16.48 16.21 10.18
N PHE A 167 16.67 16.82 9.02
CA PHE A 167 17.86 17.59 8.71
C PHE A 167 17.45 18.95 8.16
N THR A 168 18.29 19.97 8.39
CA THR A 168 18.08 21.32 7.88
C THR A 168 19.18 21.63 6.89
N LYS A 169 18.80 22.12 5.70
CA LYS A 169 19.75 22.49 4.64
C LYS A 169 19.27 23.73 3.92
N THR A 170 20.17 24.69 3.73
CA THR A 170 19.88 25.90 2.97
C THR A 170 19.95 25.58 1.48
N VAL A 171 18.86 25.83 0.76
CA VAL A 171 18.81 25.72 -0.70
C VAL A 171 18.88 27.10 -1.33
N LYS A 172 19.53 27.20 -2.50
CA LYS A 172 19.63 28.46 -3.26
C LYS A 172 18.28 28.87 -3.88
N SER A 173 17.35 27.93 -4.05
CA SER A 173 16.01 28.17 -4.61
C SER A 173 15.03 27.05 -4.22
N LEU A 174 13.73 27.33 -4.23
CA LEU A 174 12.65 26.36 -3.98
C LEU A 174 12.31 25.45 -5.18
N ARG A 175 13.12 25.45 -6.24
CA ARG A 175 12.90 24.52 -7.36
C ARG A 175 13.05 23.08 -6.87
N LEU A 176 12.16 22.19 -7.32
CA LEU A 176 12.04 20.83 -6.79
C LEU A 176 13.34 20.02 -6.97
N ASP A 177 14.05 20.22 -8.07
CA ASP A 177 15.39 19.64 -8.34
C ASP A 177 16.45 20.08 -7.32
N ALA A 178 16.43 21.35 -6.91
CA ALA A 178 17.33 21.89 -5.89
C ALA A 178 17.01 21.33 -4.50
N VAL A 179 15.72 21.12 -4.20
CA VAL A 179 15.26 20.49 -2.96
C VAL A 179 15.62 19.01 -2.93
N VAL A 180 15.39 18.28 -4.01
CA VAL A 180 15.74 16.84 -4.14
C VAL A 180 17.25 16.64 -4.00
N SER A 181 18.08 17.44 -4.70
CA SER A 181 19.54 17.39 -4.54
C SER A 181 19.98 17.69 -3.10
N ALA A 182 19.30 18.62 -2.43
CA ALA A 182 19.57 18.92 -1.03
C ALA A 182 19.22 17.74 -0.11
N ILE A 183 18.08 17.07 -0.35
CA ILE A 183 17.60 15.90 0.41
C ILE A 183 18.55 14.72 0.25
N PHE A 184 18.96 14.41 -0.97
CA PHE A 184 19.77 13.22 -1.23
C PHE A 184 21.27 13.41 -0.97
N CYS A 185 21.70 14.62 -0.56
CA CYS A 185 23.05 15.07 -0.16
C CYS A 185 24.25 14.81 -1.09
N ASN A 186 24.25 13.71 -1.86
CA ASN A 186 25.32 13.23 -2.74
C ASN A 186 24.89 13.16 -4.21
N VAL A 187 23.69 13.64 -4.55
CA VAL A 187 23.15 13.59 -5.91
C VAL A 187 23.32 14.96 -6.56
N SER A 188 24.07 15.00 -7.66
CA SER A 188 24.24 16.23 -8.44
C SER A 188 22.90 16.70 -9.00
N ARG A 189 22.76 18.01 -9.22
CA ARG A 189 21.50 18.61 -9.70
C ARG A 189 20.97 17.96 -10.99
N GLN A 190 21.85 17.57 -11.90
CA GLN A 190 21.49 16.88 -13.15
C GLN A 190 20.92 15.47 -12.92
N GLN A 191 21.39 14.76 -11.90
CA GLN A 191 20.82 13.47 -11.52
C GLN A 191 19.51 13.66 -10.75
N ALA A 192 19.41 14.70 -9.92
CA ALA A 192 18.19 15.03 -9.18
C ALA A 192 17.01 15.32 -10.11
N GLN A 193 17.24 15.97 -11.25
CA GLN A 193 16.21 16.26 -12.26
C GLN A 193 15.48 15.00 -12.75
N LYS A 194 16.17 13.85 -12.82
CA LYS A 194 15.58 12.57 -13.24
C LYS A 194 14.55 11.99 -12.27
N TYR A 195 14.49 12.51 -11.05
CA TYR A 195 13.50 12.12 -10.05
C TYR A 195 12.33 13.12 -9.96
N VAL A 196 12.40 14.21 -10.73
CA VAL A 196 11.44 15.32 -10.74
C VAL A 196 10.61 15.34 -12.03
N ASP A 197 11.19 14.89 -13.14
CA ASP A 197 10.52 14.65 -14.42
C ASP A 197 9.80 13.30 -14.46
#